data_AF-A0A2V6GMC7-F1
#
_entry.id   AF-A0A2V6GMC7-F1
#
_cell.length_a   1.000
_cell.length_b   1.000
_cell.length_c   1.000
_cell.angle_alpha   90.00
_cell.angle_beta   90.00
_cell.angle_gamma   90.00
#
_symmetry.space_group_name_H-M   'P 1'
#
loop_
_entity.id
_entity.type
_entity.pdbx_description
1 polymer ?
#
loop_
_entity_poly.entity_id
_entity_poly.type
_entity_poly.pdbx_seq_one_letter_code
_entity_poly.pdbx_strand_id
1 'polypeptide(L)'
;MKKRKTPKSVYTLGDLKEWRDVDPPIRLGVFGDPVEHSLSPQMQNAAIKHLKIVMQYARFHVSPDELREAMDLIRKLEFVGVNLTIPHKIA
;
A
#
# COMPACT_ATOMS: atom_id res chain seq x y z
N MET A 1 24.18 2.98 3.23
CA MET A 1 23.09 2.12 2.73
C MET A 1 21.96 2.13 3.76
N LYS A 2 20.78 2.68 3.45
CA LYS A 2 19.63 2.68 4.38
C LYS A 2 19.16 1.23 4.56
N LYS A 3 19.01 0.77 5.82
CA LYS A 3 18.59 -0.61 6.15
C LYS A 3 17.19 -0.88 5.57
N ARG A 4 17.04 -1.93 4.77
CA ARG A 4 15.77 -2.40 4.17
C ARG A 4 14.83 -2.90 5.28
N LYS A 5 13.53 -2.66 5.16
CA LYS A 5 12.50 -3.09 6.15
C LYS A 5 12.02 -4.52 5.87
N THR A 6 11.63 -5.25 6.90
CA THR A 6 10.90 -6.52 6.73
C THR A 6 9.45 -6.23 6.32
N PRO A 7 8.90 -6.90 5.29
CA PRO A 7 7.52 -6.69 4.88
C PRO A 7 6.52 -6.99 5.98
N LYS A 8 5.52 -6.11 6.16
CA LYS A 8 4.36 -6.32 7.04
C LYS A 8 3.16 -6.90 6.27
N SER A 9 2.25 -7.57 6.98
CA SER A 9 0.96 -8.02 6.42
C SER A 9 -0.01 -6.86 6.12
N VAL A 10 0.02 -5.82 6.97
CA VAL A 10 -0.73 -4.58 6.86
C VAL A 10 0.16 -3.41 7.30
N TYR A 11 0.11 -2.31 6.56
CA TYR A 11 0.78 -1.05 6.88
C TYR A 11 -0.26 -0.02 7.35
N THR A 12 0.17 1.03 8.04
CA THR A 12 -0.71 2.11 8.50
C THR A 12 -0.29 3.47 7.94
N LEU A 13 -1.07 4.53 8.20
CA LEU A 13 -0.64 5.90 7.93
C LEU A 13 0.71 6.23 8.59
N GLY A 14 0.95 5.77 9.82
CA GLY A 14 2.23 5.93 10.50
C GLY A 14 3.40 5.30 9.75
N ASP A 15 3.18 4.12 9.14
CA ASP A 15 4.18 3.50 8.28
C ASP A 15 4.48 4.32 7.02
N LEU A 16 3.48 4.99 6.42
CA LEU A 16 3.67 5.89 5.28
C LEU A 16 4.43 7.15 5.66
N LYS A 17 4.21 7.71 6.85
CA LYS A 17 4.96 8.87 7.36
C LYS A 17 6.45 8.58 7.51
N GLU A 18 6.77 7.35 7.94
CA GLU A 18 8.15 6.89 8.13
C GLU A 18 8.60 5.91 7.03
N TRP A 19 8.09 6.09 5.81
CA TRP A 19 8.23 5.10 4.75
C TRP A 19 9.69 4.76 4.44
N ARG A 20 9.96 3.45 4.38
CA ARG A 20 11.26 2.89 4.00
C ARG A 20 11.02 1.75 3.03
N ASP A 21 11.68 1.83 1.89
CA ASP A 21 11.49 0.83 0.85
C ASP A 21 11.99 -0.56 1.25
N VAL A 22 11.29 -1.53 0.67
CA VAL A 22 11.68 -2.93 0.61
C VAL A 22 12.12 -3.24 -0.83
N ASP A 23 12.75 -4.40 -1.03
CA ASP A 23 13.22 -4.82 -2.36
C ASP A 23 12.52 -6.13 -2.75
N PRO A 24 11.73 -6.16 -3.84
CA PRO A 24 11.37 -5.05 -4.74
C PRO A 24 10.48 -3.99 -4.06
N PRO A 25 10.40 -2.73 -4.54
CA PRO A 25 9.67 -1.66 -3.85
C PRO A 25 8.15 -1.90 -3.84
N ILE A 26 7.47 -1.52 -2.76
CA ILE A 26 6.00 -1.45 -2.76
C ILE A 26 5.60 -0.10 -3.37
N ARG A 27 4.86 -0.16 -4.48
CA ARG A 27 4.37 1.03 -5.22
C ARG A 27 2.90 0.93 -5.59
N LEU A 28 2.24 -0.15 -5.19
CA LEU A 28 0.82 -0.38 -5.36
C LEU A 28 0.20 -0.82 -4.03
N GLY A 29 -1.11 -0.62 -3.87
CA GLY A 29 -1.78 -1.14 -2.68
C GLY A 29 -3.28 -0.96 -2.65
N VAL A 30 -3.88 -1.34 -1.52
CA VAL A 30 -5.29 -1.15 -1.20
C VAL A 30 -5.43 -0.42 0.12
N PHE A 31 -6.27 0.61 0.15
CA PHE A 31 -6.66 1.36 1.35
C PHE A 31 -8.05 0.92 1.81
N GLY A 32 -8.22 0.70 3.11
CA GLY A 32 -9.50 0.32 3.71
C GLY A 32 -9.46 0.37 5.24
N ASP A 33 -10.64 0.29 5.83
CA ASP A 33 -10.85 0.20 7.28
C ASP A 33 -12.14 -0.60 7.56
N PRO A 34 -12.06 -1.91 7.88
CA PRO A 34 -10.86 -2.76 7.93
C PRO A 34 -10.35 -3.19 6.53
N VAL A 35 -9.08 -3.59 6.42
CA VAL A 35 -8.44 -4.00 5.14
C VAL A 35 -7.80 -5.39 5.18
N GLU A 36 -7.64 -5.98 6.35
CA GLU A 36 -6.92 -7.22 6.66
C GLU A 36 -7.38 -8.37 5.77
N HIS A 37 -8.69 -8.46 5.54
CA HIS A 37 -9.33 -9.53 4.78
C HIS A 37 -9.27 -9.36 3.26
N SER A 38 -8.74 -8.23 2.76
CA SER A 38 -8.66 -8.00 1.32
C SER A 38 -7.82 -9.07 0.64
N LEU A 39 -8.35 -9.79 -0.35
CA LEU A 39 -7.61 -10.76 -1.16
C LEU A 39 -6.82 -10.11 -2.30
N SER A 40 -6.94 -8.79 -2.47
CA SER A 40 -6.28 -8.03 -3.54
C SER A 40 -4.76 -8.25 -3.59
N PRO A 41 -4.01 -8.29 -2.46
CA PRO A 41 -2.58 -8.53 -2.51
C PRO A 41 -2.19 -9.89 -3.08
N GLN A 42 -2.93 -10.97 -2.78
CA GLN A 42 -2.65 -12.29 -3.36
C GLN A 42 -2.83 -12.26 -4.88
N MET A 43 -3.93 -11.69 -5.35
CA MET A 43 -4.24 -11.59 -6.78
C MET A 43 -3.27 -10.68 -7.54
N GLN A 44 -3.05 -9.46 -7.03
CA GLN A 44 -2.22 -8.45 -7.68
C GLN A 44 -0.74 -8.85 -7.68
N ASN A 45 -0.20 -9.36 -6.57
CA ASN A 45 1.20 -9.81 -6.56
C ASN A 45 1.41 -11.04 -7.46
N ALA A 46 0.43 -11.93 -7.62
CA ALA A 46 0.52 -13.03 -8.58
C ALA A 46 0.64 -12.51 -10.02
N ALA A 47 -0.18 -11.53 -10.39
CA ALA A 47 -0.13 -10.90 -11.72
C ALA A 47 1.18 -10.13 -11.95
N ILE A 48 1.60 -9.29 -10.99
CA ILE A 48 2.86 -8.53 -11.03
C ILE A 48 4.06 -9.47 -11.22
N LYS A 49 4.10 -10.57 -10.46
CA LYS A 49 5.15 -11.59 -10.57
C LYS A 49 5.12 -12.27 -11.94
N HIS A 50 3.95 -12.66 -12.44
CA HIS A 50 3.81 -13.29 -13.76
C HIS A 50 4.32 -12.39 -14.88
N LEU A 51 4.04 -11.08 -14.79
CA LEU A 51 4.47 -10.07 -15.75
C LEU A 51 5.90 -9.57 -15.54
N LYS A 52 6.64 -10.11 -14.55
CA LYS A 52 8.02 -9.71 -14.21
C LYS A 52 8.20 -8.22 -13.93
N ILE A 53 7.19 -7.60 -13.34
CA ILE A 53 7.22 -6.18 -12.96
C ILE A 53 7.94 -6.06 -11.61
N VAL A 54 8.92 -5.14 -11.51
CA VAL A 54 9.76 -4.95 -10.31
C VAL A 54 9.08 -4.03 -9.29
N MET A 55 7.94 -4.47 -8.76
CA MET A 55 7.23 -3.79 -7.66
C MET A 55 6.40 -4.77 -6.83
N GLN A 56 5.82 -4.31 -5.73
CA GLN A 56 4.92 -5.08 -4.86
C GLN A 56 3.61 -4.32 -4.60
N TYR A 57 2.58 -5.10 -4.25
CA TYR A 57 1.25 -4.63 -3.83
C TYR A 57 0.99 -4.94 -2.35
N ALA A 58 0.58 -3.96 -1.55
CA ALA A 58 0.37 -4.14 -0.10
C ALA A 58 -1.00 -3.66 0.41
N ARG A 59 -1.36 -4.06 1.65
CA ARG A 59 -2.53 -3.54 2.37
C ARG A 59 -2.12 -2.35 3.23
N PHE A 60 -2.96 -1.32 3.25
CA PHE A 60 -2.82 -0.19 4.14
C PHE A 60 -4.13 0.03 4.89
N HIS A 61 -4.09 -0.08 6.21
CA HIS A 61 -5.19 0.31 7.08
C HIS A 61 -5.11 1.83 7.21
N VAL A 62 -6.11 2.50 6.67
CA VAL A 62 -6.24 3.96 6.63
C VAL A 62 -7.67 4.26 6.99
N SER A 63 -7.93 5.03 8.02
CA SER A 63 -9.30 5.42 8.39
C SER A 63 -9.83 6.54 7.45
N PRO A 64 -11.15 6.84 7.43
CA PRO A 64 -11.69 7.93 6.62
C PRO A 64 -10.97 9.28 6.82
N ASP A 65 -10.67 9.62 8.07
CA ASP A 65 -10.04 10.88 8.44
C ASP A 65 -8.56 10.95 8.00
N GLU A 66 -7.94 9.80 7.80
CA GLU A 66 -6.54 9.66 7.37
C GLU A 66 -6.38 9.68 5.84
N LEU A 67 -7.47 9.47 5.08
CA LEU A 67 -7.41 9.21 3.64
C LEU A 67 -6.71 10.34 2.87
N ARG A 68 -7.03 11.60 3.18
CA ARG A 68 -6.43 12.76 2.51
C ARG A 68 -4.91 12.79 2.68
N GLU A 69 -4.45 12.62 3.91
CA GLU A 69 -3.03 12.62 4.23
C GLU A 69 -2.32 11.40 3.60
N ALA A 70 -2.94 10.22 3.65
CA ALA A 70 -2.42 9.02 3.01
C ALA A 70 -2.24 9.21 1.49
N MET A 71 -3.21 9.84 0.82
CA MET A 71 -3.16 10.16 -0.61
C MET A 71 -2.03 11.15 -0.94
N ASP A 72 -1.81 12.16 -0.09
CA ASP A 72 -0.69 13.10 -0.24
C ASP A 72 0.66 12.42 -0.07
N LEU A 73 0.78 11.52 0.90
CA LEU A 73 2.02 10.76 1.15
C LEU A 73 2.33 9.83 -0.01
N ILE A 74 1.38 9.02 -0.49
CA ILE A 74 1.68 8.08 -1.58
C ILE A 74 2.09 8.79 -2.88
N ARG A 75 1.57 10.00 -3.15
CA ARG A 75 2.04 10.84 -4.26
C ARG A 75 3.50 11.25 -4.09
N LYS A 76 3.89 11.69 -2.89
CA LYS A 76 5.28 12.08 -2.57
C LYS A 76 6.25 10.89 -2.56
N LEU A 77 5.74 9.70 -2.21
CA LEU A 77 6.50 8.45 -2.15
C LEU A 77 6.52 7.69 -3.50
N GLU A 78 6.05 8.33 -4.57
CA GLU A 78 6.08 7.82 -5.95
C GLU A 78 5.31 6.51 -6.16
N PHE A 79 4.26 6.25 -5.37
CA PHE A 79 3.37 5.12 -5.64
C PHE A 79 2.68 5.31 -7.00
N VAL A 80 2.53 4.20 -7.71
CA VAL A 80 1.87 4.17 -9.02
C VAL A 80 0.35 4.29 -8.87
N GLY A 81 -0.23 3.69 -7.82
CA GLY A 81 -1.66 3.78 -7.57
C GLY A 81 -2.14 2.90 -6.42
N VAL A 82 -3.37 3.16 -5.97
CA VAL A 82 -4.03 2.39 -4.91
C VAL A 82 -5.49 2.11 -5.25
N ASN A 83 -6.01 0.96 -4.81
CA ASN A 83 -7.42 0.66 -4.80
C ASN A 83 -8.06 1.21 -3.52
N LEU A 84 -9.28 1.74 -3.62
CA LEU A 84 -10.09 2.14 -2.47
C LEU A 84 -11.20 1.12 -2.21
N THR A 85 -11.23 0.56 -1.00
CA THR A 85 -12.35 -0.26 -0.51
C THR A 85 -13.16 0.51 0.55
N ILE A 86 -14.20 -0.12 1.09
CA ILE A 86 -15.02 0.43 2.17
C ILE A 86 -14.11 0.92 3.31
N PRO A 87 -14.36 2.12 3.87
CA PRO A 87 -15.43 3.08 3.56
C PRO A 87 -15.06 4.17 2.52
N HIS A 88 -13.87 4.13 1.93
CA HIS A 88 -13.30 5.24 1.13
C HIS A 88 -13.91 5.46 -0.26
N LYS A 89 -14.97 4.76 -0.64
CA LYS A 89 -15.58 4.93 -1.97
C LYS A 89 -16.37 6.24 -2.12
N ILE A 90 -16.74 6.86 -1.00
CA ILE A 90 -17.60 8.05 -0.93
C ILE A 90 -16.95 9.23 -0.19
N ALA A 91 -15.72 9.05 0.28
CA ALA A 91 -15.00 10.04 1.10
C ALA A 91 -14.35 11.14 0.25
#